data_AF-A0A1Y3N9Y2-F1
#
_entry.id   AF-A0A1Y3N9Y2-F1
#
_cell.length_a   1.000
_cell.length_b   1.000
_cell.length_c   1.000
_cell.angle_alpha   90.00
_cell.angle_beta   90.00
_cell.angle_gamma   90.00
#
_symmetry.space_group_name_H-M   'P 1'
#
loop_
_entity.id
_entity.type
_entity.pdbx_description
1 polymer ?
#
loop_
_entity_poly.entity_id
_entity_poly.type
_entity_poly.pdbx_seq_one_letter_code
_entity_poly.pdbx_strand_id
1 'polypeptide(L)'
;MKFSTLIGTLFATGALASSCHRDYPCCNDCNVVYQDWEGDWGVLNGQEWCFIDKNRCNGGGYCKFESLGYPCCNGCDVYYTDNDGRWGVENGNWCGIRDDKCNGYQQPRTTTRTTTRTTTTQRPVQTNNSDNFFENTLYSNFKFQGEVQSSIQKLSGDMARKAEKVKYVPTAVWLAWEGAPREVPQYLDDAGSKTVVFVLYMIPTRDCNANASVGGSATLEKYKGYIDNIYNTFNQYPNSKIVMILEPDTIGNLVTANNANCMNVQNLHKQGLAYAISKFGTQKNVRVYLDAAHGAWLSSHADKTAQVIKEILNNAGSGKLRGITTNVSNYQTVNDEYSYQMRLNSALQNLGVRDLHYIIDTSRNGANIAQQFNQSGTWCNFKGAGLGARPQANPDSSKPLLDAYMWIKTPGEADGSSSGSRADPVCGRWDSLQGAPDAGSWFHDYFVMLLQNANPPF
;
A
#
# COMPACT_ATOMS: atom_id res chain seq x y z
N MET A 1 42.83 54.49 40.69
CA MET A 1 42.11 55.01 41.87
C MET A 1 40.68 54.52 41.75
N LYS A 2 40.24 53.59 42.60
CA LYS A 2 39.39 53.84 43.79
C LYS A 2 38.05 54.52 43.45
N PHE A 3 36.87 54.12 43.93
CA PHE A 3 36.33 52.97 44.69
C PHE A 3 34.83 53.33 44.87
N SER A 4 33.91 52.36 44.75
CA SER A 4 32.58 52.27 45.43
C SER A 4 31.50 53.35 45.16
N THR A 5 30.18 53.11 45.25
CA THR A 5 29.44 52.18 46.12
C THR A 5 28.03 51.87 45.57
N LEU A 6 27.56 50.67 45.90
CA LEU A 6 26.21 50.10 45.76
C LEU A 6 25.07 50.91 46.43
N ILE A 7 23.84 50.64 45.95
CA ILE A 7 22.57 50.29 46.65
C ILE A 7 21.43 50.75 45.70
N GLY A 8 20.43 49.98 45.27
CA GLY A 8 19.87 48.71 45.71
C GLY A 8 18.36 48.90 45.89
N THR A 9 17.53 48.35 44.99
CA THR A 9 16.11 48.04 45.29
C THR A 9 15.65 46.85 44.45
N LEU A 10 15.29 45.80 45.19
CA LEU A 10 14.62 44.58 44.77
C LEU A 10 13.32 44.87 44.02
N PHE A 11 13.13 44.20 42.88
CA PHE A 11 11.86 43.56 42.58
C PHE A 11 12.12 42.05 42.50
N ALA A 12 11.70 41.35 43.55
CA ALA A 12 11.54 39.91 43.52
C ALA A 12 10.25 39.60 42.76
N THR A 13 10.38 39.16 41.52
CA THR A 13 9.39 38.32 40.85
C THR A 13 10.15 37.12 40.33
N GLY A 14 9.97 35.99 41.00
CA GLY A 14 10.57 34.73 40.59
C GLY A 14 10.10 34.37 39.17
N ALA A 15 11.03 34.44 38.23
CA ALA A 15 10.92 33.76 36.94
C ALA A 15 11.99 32.67 36.95
N LEU A 16 11.55 31.41 36.94
CA LEU A 16 12.42 30.25 36.83
C LEU A 16 13.15 30.34 35.47
N ALA A 17 14.45 30.62 35.50
CA ALA A 17 15.29 30.65 34.31
C ALA A 17 15.54 29.20 33.84
N SER A 18 15.14 28.86 32.62
CA SER A 18 15.47 27.59 31.96
C SER A 18 16.98 27.53 31.72
N SER A 19 17.68 26.58 32.34
CA SER A 19 19.13 26.47 32.25
C SER A 19 19.51 25.56 31.08
N CYS A 20 19.49 26.09 29.86
CA CYS A 20 20.11 25.42 28.71
C CYS A 20 21.60 25.75 28.61
N HIS A 21 22.35 24.88 27.93
CA HIS A 21 23.78 25.06 27.72
C HIS A 21 24.05 26.35 26.92
N ARG A 22 25.15 27.03 27.24
CA ARG A 22 25.48 28.34 26.64
C ARG A 22 25.79 28.23 25.14
N ASP A 23 26.44 27.15 24.75
CA ASP A 23 26.99 26.97 23.39
C ASP A 23 26.16 26.02 22.51
N TYR A 24 25.08 25.42 23.05
CA TYR A 24 24.24 24.47 22.32
C TYR A 24 22.75 24.77 22.55
N PRO A 25 21.88 24.60 21.53
CA PRO A 25 20.45 24.84 21.66
C PRO A 25 19.81 23.89 22.68
N CYS A 26 18.68 24.30 23.27
CA CYS A 26 17.88 23.39 24.09
C CYS A 26 17.25 22.30 23.21
N CYS A 27 17.19 21.07 23.71
CA CYS A 27 16.42 20.03 23.01
C CYS A 27 14.93 20.36 22.99
N ASN A 28 14.26 20.02 21.89
CA ASN A 28 12.81 20.13 21.78
C ASN A 28 12.08 18.99 22.48
N ASP A 29 12.75 17.85 22.64
CA ASP A 29 12.29 16.70 23.42
C ASP A 29 13.21 16.45 24.64
N CYS A 30 12.90 15.39 25.39
CA CYS A 30 13.66 14.97 26.57
C CYS A 30 14.44 13.67 26.33
N ASN A 31 14.76 13.34 25.08
CA ASN A 31 15.42 12.09 24.73
C ASN A 31 16.94 12.19 24.93
N VAL A 32 17.42 11.60 26.03
CA VAL A 32 18.84 11.56 26.37
C VAL A 32 19.55 10.53 25.50
N VAL A 33 20.44 10.98 24.62
CA VAL A 33 21.32 10.09 23.83
C VAL A 33 22.73 10.00 24.40
N TYR A 34 23.12 10.97 25.23
CA TYR A 34 24.46 11.05 25.82
C TYR A 34 24.44 11.82 27.14
N GLN A 35 25.32 11.45 28.08
CA GLN A 35 25.46 12.10 29.39
C GLN A 35 26.92 12.30 29.73
N ASP A 36 27.25 13.47 30.25
CA ASP A 36 28.56 13.81 30.78
C ASP A 36 28.47 14.65 32.05
N TRP A 37 29.57 15.31 32.43
CA TRP A 37 29.65 16.15 33.62
C TRP A 37 28.94 17.49 33.46
N GLU A 38 28.66 17.93 32.23
CA GLU A 38 27.92 19.16 31.94
C GLU A 38 26.40 18.91 32.00
N GLY A 39 25.93 17.74 31.53
CA GLY A 39 24.53 17.33 31.72
C GLY A 39 24.04 16.24 30.77
N ASP A 40 22.75 16.33 30.43
CA ASP A 40 22.08 15.37 29.54
C ASP A 40 21.96 15.99 28.14
N TRP A 41 22.25 15.20 27.11
CA TRP A 41 22.34 15.68 25.73
C TRP A 41 21.42 14.87 24.81
N GLY A 42 20.80 15.56 23.86
CA GLY A 42 19.93 15.00 22.82
C GLY A 42 20.40 15.39 21.41
N VAL A 43 19.62 15.00 20.40
CA VAL A 43 19.89 15.36 19.00
C VAL A 43 18.65 15.94 18.35
N LEU A 44 18.74 17.18 17.86
CA LEU A 44 17.72 17.81 17.03
C LEU A 44 17.80 17.28 15.59
N ASN A 45 16.66 16.83 15.07
CA ASN A 45 16.50 16.36 13.68
C ASN A 45 17.55 15.31 13.23
N GLY A 46 18.11 14.54 14.18
CA GLY A 46 19.12 13.52 13.93
C GLY A 46 20.50 14.05 13.49
N GLN A 47 20.76 15.36 13.55
CA GLN A 47 21.97 15.96 12.99
C GLN A 47 22.68 16.99 13.89
N GLU A 48 22.01 17.57 14.89
CA GLU A 48 22.59 18.63 15.73
C GLU A 48 22.47 18.32 17.22
N TRP A 49 23.57 18.50 17.97
CA TRP A 49 23.58 18.30 19.43
C TRP A 49 22.78 19.39 20.15
N CYS A 50 21.97 18.99 21.12
CA CYS A 50 21.20 19.90 21.96
C CYS A 50 21.33 19.50 23.43
N PHE A 51 21.17 20.47 24.33
CA PHE A 51 21.23 20.24 25.77
C PHE A 51 19.83 20.08 26.35
N ILE A 52 19.64 19.08 27.21
CA ILE A 52 18.35 18.75 27.79
C ILE A 52 18.19 19.51 29.11
N ASP A 53 17.22 20.42 29.14
CA ASP A 53 16.85 21.11 30.38
C ASP A 53 16.10 20.15 31.31
N LYS A 54 16.81 19.67 32.34
CA LYS A 54 16.26 18.80 33.38
C LYS A 54 15.09 19.42 34.13
N ASN A 55 15.01 20.75 34.26
CA ASN A 55 13.87 21.41 34.90
C ASN A 55 12.64 21.39 34.00
N ARG A 56 12.83 21.46 32.67
CA ARG A 56 11.77 21.26 31.69
C ARG A 56 11.29 19.81 31.65
N CYS A 57 12.20 18.84 31.78
CA CYS A 57 11.90 17.42 31.65
C CYS A 57 11.42 16.74 32.95
N ASN A 58 11.75 17.28 34.12
CA ASN A 58 11.34 16.71 35.42
C ASN A 58 10.08 17.37 36.03
N GLY A 59 9.48 18.36 35.36
CA GLY A 59 8.38 19.17 35.88
C GLY A 59 6.97 18.80 35.38
N GLY A 60 6.56 17.53 35.44
CA GLY A 60 5.14 17.09 35.52
C GLY A 60 4.09 17.76 34.62
N GLY A 61 4.44 18.20 33.42
CA GLY A 61 3.56 19.00 32.56
C GLY A 61 3.73 18.80 31.06
N TYR A 62 4.82 18.17 30.62
CA TYR A 62 5.08 18.00 29.19
C TYR A 62 4.32 16.79 28.64
N CYS A 63 3.42 17.07 27.71
CA CYS A 63 2.72 16.05 26.96
C CYS A 63 3.42 15.84 25.63
N LYS A 64 4.24 14.78 25.57
CA LYS A 64 5.06 14.42 24.40
C LYS A 64 4.29 14.22 23.09
N PHE A 65 2.96 14.15 23.15
CA PHE A 65 2.10 13.96 21.99
C PHE A 65 1.70 15.28 21.31
N GLU A 66 1.86 16.43 21.98
CA GLU A 66 1.61 17.74 21.37
C GLU A 66 2.62 18.05 20.25
N SER A 67 3.88 17.58 20.39
CA SER A 67 4.87 17.65 19.30
C SER A 67 4.52 16.77 18.10
N LEU A 68 3.62 15.80 18.27
CA LEU A 68 3.06 14.98 17.19
C LEU A 68 1.74 15.54 16.65
N GLY A 69 1.31 16.71 17.15
CA GLY A 69 0.06 17.37 16.74
C GLY A 69 -1.20 16.86 17.44
N TYR A 70 -1.07 16.07 18.51
CA TYR A 70 -2.20 15.50 19.25
C TYR A 70 -2.34 16.10 20.66
N PRO A 71 -3.57 16.42 21.11
CA PRO A 71 -3.80 16.88 22.47
C PRO A 71 -3.59 15.74 23.49
N CYS A 72 -3.53 16.08 24.76
CA CYS A 72 -3.38 15.11 25.83
C CYS A 72 -4.73 14.62 26.34
N CYS A 73 -4.80 13.37 26.75
CA CYS A 73 -6.03 12.83 27.35
C CYS A 73 -6.25 13.40 28.76
N ASN A 74 -7.52 13.69 29.05
CA ASN A 74 -8.00 13.98 30.40
C ASN A 74 -8.20 12.69 31.21
N GLY A 75 -8.46 11.56 30.57
CA GLY A 75 -8.59 10.23 31.15
C GLY A 75 -7.32 9.38 31.02
N CYS A 76 -7.37 8.22 31.67
CA CYS A 76 -6.28 7.23 31.67
C CYS A 76 -6.66 5.95 30.92
N ASP A 77 -7.76 5.97 30.16
CA ASP A 77 -8.29 4.82 29.44
C ASP A 77 -7.47 4.57 28.18
N VAL A 78 -6.58 3.58 28.27
CA VAL A 78 -5.70 3.20 27.17
C VAL A 78 -6.50 2.48 26.08
N TYR A 79 -6.62 3.14 24.94
CA TYR A 79 -7.24 2.60 23.73
C TYR A 79 -6.21 1.92 22.83
N TYR A 80 -4.98 2.45 22.78
CA TYR A 80 -3.89 1.95 21.94
C TYR A 80 -2.52 2.28 22.56
N THR A 81 -1.46 1.56 22.19
CA THR A 81 -0.09 1.82 22.65
C THR A 81 0.90 1.50 21.53
N ASP A 82 1.82 2.40 21.26
CA ASP A 82 2.90 2.26 20.28
C ASP A 82 4.24 2.78 20.86
N ASN A 83 5.21 3.03 19.98
CA ASN A 83 6.53 3.53 20.36
C ASN A 83 6.50 4.99 20.86
N ASP A 84 5.50 5.78 20.46
CA ASP A 84 5.31 7.16 20.91
C ASP A 84 4.66 7.21 22.30
N GLY A 85 3.81 6.22 22.63
CA GLY A 85 3.37 5.94 24.00
C GLY A 85 1.94 5.39 24.08
N ARG A 86 1.25 5.66 25.20
CA ARG A 86 -0.14 5.25 25.41
C ARG A 86 -1.11 6.27 24.81
N TRP A 87 -2.16 5.82 24.16
CA TRP A 87 -3.14 6.65 23.45
C TRP A 87 -4.55 6.38 23.96
N GLY A 88 -5.37 7.44 24.02
CA GLY A 88 -6.79 7.39 24.35
C GLY A 88 -7.63 8.09 23.28
N VAL A 89 -8.95 7.96 23.40
CA VAL A 89 -9.91 8.63 22.51
C VAL A 89 -10.93 9.38 23.37
N GLU A 90 -10.98 10.71 23.21
CA GLU A 90 -11.91 11.58 23.92
C GLU A 90 -12.73 12.40 22.93
N ASN A 91 -14.06 12.39 23.08
CA ASN A 91 -14.98 13.08 22.18
C ASN A 91 -14.77 12.74 20.69
N GLY A 92 -14.33 11.51 20.40
CA GLY A 92 -14.05 11.04 19.04
C GLY A 92 -12.69 11.46 18.47
N ASN A 93 -11.84 12.14 19.25
CA ASN A 93 -10.51 12.57 18.82
C ASN A 93 -9.41 11.81 19.57
N TRP A 94 -8.30 11.53 18.87
CA TRP A 94 -7.12 10.92 19.46
C TRP A 94 -6.41 11.88 20.39
N CYS A 95 -5.98 11.34 21.53
CA CYS A 95 -5.19 12.06 22.50
C CYS A 95 -4.08 11.17 23.08
N GLY A 96 -2.98 11.79 23.48
CA GLY A 96 -1.87 11.14 24.14
C GLY A 96 -2.08 10.99 25.64
N ILE A 97 -1.96 9.77 26.18
CA ILE A 97 -2.10 9.51 27.60
C ILE A 97 -0.81 9.87 28.32
N ARG A 98 -0.97 10.76 29.30
CA ARG A 98 0.10 11.27 30.12
C ARG A 98 0.58 10.22 31.12
N ASP A 99 1.82 9.76 30.95
CA ASP A 99 2.39 8.72 31.80
C ASP A 99 2.52 9.16 33.27
N ASP A 100 2.78 10.45 33.50
CA ASP A 100 2.84 11.05 34.84
C ASP A 100 1.47 11.15 35.53
N LYS A 101 0.39 11.32 34.75
CA LYS A 101 -0.99 11.36 35.27
C LYS A 101 -1.57 9.97 35.54
N CYS A 102 -1.13 8.98 34.75
CA CYS A 102 -1.76 7.66 34.69
C CYS A 102 -0.85 6.52 35.16
N ASN A 103 0.26 6.84 35.84
CA ASN A 103 1.13 5.86 36.50
C ASN A 103 0.45 5.33 37.77
N GLY A 104 -0.01 4.07 37.71
CA GLY A 104 -0.71 3.39 38.80
C GLY A 104 -2.20 3.12 38.56
N TYR A 105 -2.76 3.54 37.41
CA TYR A 105 -4.15 3.25 37.07
C TYR A 105 -4.31 1.78 36.65
N GLN A 106 -4.87 0.95 37.54
CA GLN A 106 -5.32 -0.39 37.18
C GLN A 106 -6.74 -0.32 36.61
N GLN A 107 -6.91 -0.87 35.41
CA GLN A 107 -8.20 -0.95 34.70
C GLN A 107 -9.34 -1.43 35.62
N PRO A 108 -10.50 -0.75 35.67
CA PRO A 108 -11.66 -1.25 36.40
C PRO A 108 -12.13 -2.59 35.81
N ARG A 109 -12.13 -3.61 36.65
CA ARG A 109 -12.58 -4.96 36.35
C ARG A 109 -14.09 -4.94 36.07
N THR A 110 -14.51 -5.20 34.84
CA THR A 110 -15.92 -5.33 34.48
C THR A 110 -16.52 -6.53 35.22
N THR A 111 -17.39 -6.27 36.20
CA THR A 111 -18.13 -7.30 36.95
C THR A 111 -19.27 -7.85 36.11
N THR A 112 -19.12 -9.06 35.57
CA THR A 112 -20.22 -9.84 34.99
C THR A 112 -20.97 -10.55 36.10
N ARG A 113 -22.22 -10.15 36.34
CA ARG A 113 -23.13 -10.76 37.33
C ARG A 113 -23.63 -12.11 36.80
N THR A 114 -23.33 -13.19 37.53
CA THR A 114 -23.69 -14.57 37.21
C THR A 114 -25.19 -14.82 37.39
N THR A 115 -25.88 -15.24 36.33
CA THR A 115 -27.15 -15.99 36.41
C THR A 115 -26.93 -17.43 35.94
N THR A 116 -27.51 -18.36 36.70
CA THR A 116 -27.20 -19.79 36.72
C THR A 116 -27.76 -20.54 35.49
N ARG A 117 -26.83 -21.13 34.73
CA ARG A 117 -26.84 -22.46 34.08
C ARG A 117 -28.10 -22.91 33.32
N THR A 118 -28.03 -22.83 32.00
CA THR A 118 -28.47 -23.92 31.10
C THR A 118 -27.34 -24.21 30.11
N THR A 119 -27.02 -25.49 29.96
CA THR A 119 -25.92 -26.00 29.16
C THR A 119 -26.10 -25.67 27.68
N THR A 120 -25.30 -24.74 27.16
CA THR A 120 -25.10 -24.62 25.72
C THR A 120 -23.59 -24.54 25.46
N THR A 121 -23.13 -25.49 24.67
CA THR A 121 -21.76 -25.71 24.20
C THR A 121 -21.06 -24.39 23.84
N GLN A 122 -20.01 -24.01 24.56
CA GLN A 122 -19.19 -22.86 24.17
C GLN A 122 -18.44 -23.21 22.88
N ARG A 123 -18.78 -22.47 21.81
CA ARG A 123 -18.04 -22.49 20.55
C ARG A 123 -16.70 -21.75 20.75
N PRO A 124 -15.58 -22.22 20.18
CA PRO A 124 -14.28 -21.57 20.34
C PRO A 124 -14.27 -20.16 19.73
N VAL A 125 -13.45 -19.26 20.28
CA VAL A 125 -13.08 -17.97 19.66
C VAL A 125 -12.53 -18.26 18.27
N GLN A 126 -13.30 -17.91 17.24
CA GLN A 126 -12.90 -18.06 15.85
C GLN A 126 -11.83 -17.01 15.55
N THR A 127 -10.56 -17.41 15.53
CA THR A 127 -9.61 -16.75 14.64
C THR A 127 -10.21 -16.89 13.24
N ASN A 128 -10.69 -15.80 12.65
CA ASN A 128 -11.13 -15.83 11.25
C ASN A 128 -9.91 -16.13 10.38
N ASN A 129 -9.63 -17.41 10.20
CA ASN A 129 -8.67 -17.97 9.25
C ASN A 129 -9.27 -17.85 7.84
N SER A 130 -9.59 -16.62 7.44
CA SER A 130 -10.08 -16.34 6.11
C SER A 130 -8.91 -16.40 5.13
N ASP A 131 -9.10 -17.15 4.05
CA ASP A 131 -8.19 -17.14 2.91
C ASP A 131 -8.34 -15.88 2.04
N ASN A 132 -9.41 -15.09 2.26
CA ASN A 132 -9.55 -13.76 1.68
C ASN A 132 -8.85 -12.74 2.59
N PHE A 133 -7.58 -12.44 2.29
CA PHE A 133 -6.79 -11.49 3.07
C PHE A 133 -7.28 -10.04 2.93
N PHE A 134 -8.17 -9.72 1.99
CA PHE A 134 -8.77 -8.40 1.89
C PHE A 134 -9.81 -8.12 2.98
N GLU A 135 -10.33 -9.16 3.67
CA GLU A 135 -11.23 -8.98 4.82
C GLU A 135 -10.54 -8.37 6.05
N ASN A 136 -9.21 -8.37 6.04
CA ASN A 136 -8.40 -7.66 7.02
C ASN A 136 -8.19 -6.21 6.60
N THR A 137 -7.88 -5.32 7.55
CA THR A 137 -7.53 -3.93 7.22
C THR A 137 -6.37 -3.89 6.24
N LEU A 138 -6.54 -3.19 5.12
CA LEU A 138 -5.51 -3.04 4.10
C LEU A 138 -4.49 -1.96 4.51
N TYR A 139 -3.24 -2.16 4.13
CA TYR A 139 -2.17 -1.20 4.35
C TYR A 139 -2.22 -0.06 3.31
N SER A 140 -2.21 1.19 3.78
CA SER A 140 -1.97 2.38 2.95
C SER A 140 -0.49 2.74 3.05
N ASN A 141 0.23 2.60 1.94
CA ASN A 141 1.69 2.72 1.93
C ASN A 141 2.17 4.19 1.84
N PHE A 142 3.34 4.46 2.41
CA PHE A 142 3.92 5.80 2.46
C PHE A 142 4.23 6.40 1.07
N LYS A 143 4.55 5.57 0.07
CA LYS A 143 4.90 6.04 -1.28
C LYS A 143 3.70 6.74 -1.93
N PHE A 144 2.55 6.08 -1.97
CA PHE A 144 1.34 6.67 -2.53
C PHE A 144 0.87 7.89 -1.71
N GLN A 145 0.99 7.83 -0.38
CA GLN A 145 0.69 8.98 0.47
C GLN A 145 1.56 10.21 0.11
N GLY A 146 2.85 10.00 -0.16
CA GLY A 146 3.78 11.06 -0.57
C GLY A 146 3.46 11.63 -1.97
N GLU A 147 3.08 10.76 -2.92
CA GLU A 147 2.67 11.17 -4.26
C GLU A 147 1.41 12.03 -4.22
N VAL A 148 0.38 11.60 -3.49
CA VAL A 148 -0.86 12.38 -3.30
C VAL A 148 -0.57 13.67 -2.55
N GLN A 149 0.32 13.65 -1.54
CA GLN A 149 0.76 14.86 -0.83
C GLN A 149 1.35 15.91 -1.78
N SER A 150 2.13 15.48 -2.77
CA SER A 150 2.70 16.38 -3.79
C SER A 150 1.63 17.05 -4.66
N SER A 151 0.50 16.38 -4.88
CA SER A 151 -0.66 16.95 -5.55
C SER A 151 -1.45 17.88 -4.63
N ILE A 152 -1.65 17.51 -3.37
CA ILE A 152 -2.36 18.35 -2.38
C ILE A 152 -1.72 19.73 -2.28
N GLN A 153 -0.39 19.81 -2.27
CA GLN A 153 0.36 21.08 -2.21
C GLN A 153 0.10 22.01 -3.41
N LYS A 154 -0.39 21.47 -4.54
CA LYS A 154 -0.71 22.19 -5.78
C LYS A 154 -2.21 22.48 -5.92
N LEU A 155 -3.04 21.89 -5.07
CA LEU A 155 -4.50 22.00 -5.12
C LEU A 155 -5.02 22.99 -4.07
N SER A 156 -6.24 23.47 -4.29
CA SER A 156 -6.95 24.33 -3.33
C SER A 156 -8.42 23.95 -3.25
N GLY A 157 -9.10 24.47 -2.23
CA GLY A 157 -10.54 24.32 -2.06
C GLY A 157 -11.02 22.87 -2.03
N ASP A 158 -12.02 22.56 -2.84
CA ASP A 158 -12.67 21.24 -2.84
C ASP A 158 -11.76 20.12 -3.36
N MET A 159 -10.92 20.41 -4.34
CA MET A 159 -10.01 19.42 -4.91
C MET A 159 -8.92 19.00 -3.91
N ALA A 160 -8.40 19.93 -3.12
CA ALA A 160 -7.45 19.61 -2.05
C ALA A 160 -8.11 18.70 -0.99
N ARG A 161 -9.33 19.02 -0.55
CA ARG A 161 -10.07 18.19 0.43
C ARG A 161 -10.37 16.79 -0.09
N LYS A 162 -10.71 16.65 -1.38
CA LYS A 162 -10.91 15.34 -2.01
C LYS A 162 -9.60 14.57 -2.09
N ALA A 163 -8.50 15.22 -2.47
CA ALA A 163 -7.18 14.58 -2.53
C ALA A 163 -6.70 14.10 -1.14
N GLU A 164 -6.98 14.84 -0.07
CA GLU A 164 -6.69 14.40 1.31
C GLU A 164 -7.39 13.08 1.68
N LYS A 165 -8.63 12.87 1.20
CA LYS A 165 -9.33 11.59 1.38
C LYS A 165 -8.70 10.47 0.55
N VAL A 166 -8.20 10.79 -0.65
CA VAL A 166 -7.54 9.80 -1.53
C VAL A 166 -6.22 9.33 -0.94
N LYS A 167 -5.49 10.21 -0.24
CA LYS A 167 -4.15 9.95 0.31
C LYS A 167 -4.05 8.63 1.09
N TYR A 168 -5.09 8.30 1.86
CA TYR A 168 -5.11 7.10 2.71
C TYR A 168 -5.86 5.90 2.09
N VAL A 169 -6.30 6.00 0.84
CA VAL A 169 -6.89 4.85 0.13
C VAL A 169 -5.78 3.81 -0.11
N PRO A 170 -5.97 2.54 0.28
CA PRO A 170 -4.96 1.49 0.07
C PRO A 170 -4.66 1.26 -1.41
N THR A 171 -3.37 1.24 -1.77
CA THR A 171 -2.88 0.93 -3.12
C THR A 171 -1.84 -0.18 -3.04
N ALA A 172 -1.75 -0.99 -4.11
CA ALA A 172 -0.72 -2.01 -4.19
C ALA A 172 0.68 -1.42 -4.35
N VAL A 173 1.69 -2.15 -3.88
CA VAL A 173 3.11 -1.78 -3.96
C VAL A 173 3.76 -2.52 -5.13
N TRP A 174 4.26 -1.79 -6.12
CA TRP A 174 4.86 -2.35 -7.33
C TRP A 174 6.34 -2.70 -7.13
N LEU A 175 6.66 -3.99 -7.18
CA LEU A 175 8.02 -4.52 -7.18
C LEU A 175 8.53 -4.64 -8.63
N ALA A 176 8.81 -3.48 -9.24
CA ALA A 176 8.97 -3.31 -10.68
C ALA A 176 10.39 -2.89 -11.15
N TRP A 177 11.39 -2.95 -10.27
CA TRP A 177 12.79 -2.64 -10.57
C TRP A 177 13.75 -3.51 -9.76
N GLU A 178 15.01 -3.63 -10.18
CA GLU A 178 15.97 -4.59 -9.58
C GLU A 178 16.19 -4.42 -8.07
N GLY A 179 16.04 -3.20 -7.53
CA GLY A 179 16.23 -2.91 -6.12
C GLY A 179 14.99 -3.01 -5.23
N ALA A 180 13.80 -3.19 -5.80
CA ALA A 180 12.56 -3.24 -5.03
C ALA A 180 12.53 -4.30 -3.90
N PRO A 181 13.21 -5.47 -3.99
CA PRO A 181 13.27 -6.42 -2.87
C PRO A 181 13.85 -5.81 -1.59
N ARG A 182 14.69 -4.77 -1.68
CA ARG A 182 15.24 -4.08 -0.52
C ARG A 182 14.23 -3.17 0.19
N GLU A 183 13.14 -2.81 -0.48
CA GLU A 183 12.07 -1.99 0.08
C GLU A 183 11.03 -2.83 0.84
N VAL A 184 10.94 -4.13 0.53
CA VAL A 184 9.93 -5.04 1.10
C VAL A 184 9.90 -5.04 2.63
N PRO A 185 11.03 -5.09 3.37
CA PRO A 185 11.01 -5.05 4.83
C PRO A 185 10.27 -3.83 5.39
N GLN A 186 10.56 -2.63 4.89
CA GLN A 186 9.93 -1.40 5.37
C GLN A 186 8.41 -1.44 5.22
N TYR A 187 7.90 -1.89 4.06
CA TYR A 187 6.46 -2.01 3.87
C TYR A 187 5.81 -3.01 4.84
N LEU A 188 6.49 -4.09 5.18
CA LEU A 188 5.97 -5.10 6.11
C LEU A 188 6.04 -4.64 7.56
N ASP A 189 7.11 -3.93 7.95
CA ASP A 189 7.27 -3.31 9.25
C ASP A 189 6.17 -2.26 9.50
N ASP A 190 6.00 -1.31 8.58
CA ASP A 190 5.01 -0.24 8.69
C ASP A 190 3.55 -0.75 8.66
N ALA A 191 3.30 -1.85 7.95
CA ALA A 191 1.98 -2.44 7.86
C ALA A 191 1.53 -3.11 9.17
N GLY A 192 2.47 -3.68 9.93
CA GLY A 192 2.18 -4.53 11.08
C GLY A 192 1.26 -5.69 10.69
N SER A 193 0.06 -5.75 11.28
CA SER A 193 -0.93 -6.79 11.00
C SER A 193 -1.83 -6.49 9.79
N LYS A 194 -1.71 -5.31 9.15
CA LYS A 194 -2.52 -4.96 7.98
C LYS A 194 -2.12 -5.80 6.76
N THR A 195 -3.04 -6.00 5.84
CA THR A 195 -2.77 -6.73 4.60
C THR A 195 -1.98 -5.85 3.64
N VAL A 196 -0.81 -6.33 3.23
CA VAL A 196 0.02 -5.68 2.21
C VAL A 196 -0.23 -6.35 0.86
N VAL A 197 -0.48 -5.55 -0.17
CA VAL A 197 -0.68 -6.03 -1.54
C VAL A 197 0.54 -5.65 -2.36
N PHE A 198 1.31 -6.64 -2.80
CA PHE A 198 2.44 -6.45 -3.71
C PHE A 198 2.08 -6.86 -5.13
N VAL A 199 2.67 -6.16 -6.11
CA VAL A 199 2.66 -6.55 -7.52
C VAL A 199 4.08 -6.93 -7.91
N LEU A 200 4.30 -8.20 -8.23
CA LEU A 200 5.54 -8.67 -8.85
C LEU A 200 5.49 -8.30 -10.33
N TYR A 201 6.40 -7.44 -10.79
CA TYR A 201 6.40 -6.97 -12.18
C TYR A 201 7.83 -6.89 -12.77
N MET A 202 8.54 -8.01 -12.73
CA MET A 202 9.95 -8.14 -13.09
C MET A 202 10.24 -9.29 -14.06
N ILE A 203 9.21 -9.87 -14.70
CA ILE A 203 9.38 -10.97 -15.67
C ILE A 203 10.39 -10.56 -16.76
N PRO A 204 11.32 -11.45 -17.15
CA PRO A 204 12.32 -11.09 -18.15
C PRO A 204 11.70 -10.69 -19.48
N THR A 205 12.30 -9.71 -20.16
CA THR A 205 11.82 -9.21 -21.46
C THR A 205 10.31 -8.92 -21.44
N ARG A 206 9.90 -8.15 -20.41
CA ARG A 206 8.50 -7.93 -19.99
C ARG A 206 7.56 -7.56 -21.13
N ASP A 207 8.03 -6.71 -22.03
CA ASP A 207 7.28 -6.32 -23.22
C ASP A 207 7.98 -6.79 -24.50
N CYS A 208 7.56 -7.95 -25.02
CA CYS A 208 7.90 -8.29 -26.40
C CYS A 208 7.03 -7.54 -27.44
N ASN A 209 5.97 -6.82 -26.99
CA ASN A 209 4.97 -6.17 -27.85
C ASN A 209 4.77 -4.65 -27.61
N ALA A 210 5.34 -4.04 -26.56
CA ALA A 210 5.16 -2.62 -26.22
C ALA A 210 6.49 -1.97 -25.80
N ASN A 211 6.59 -0.64 -25.88
CA ASN A 211 7.85 0.08 -25.62
C ASN A 211 7.84 0.92 -24.33
N ALA A 212 6.66 1.31 -23.81
CA ALA A 212 6.59 2.18 -22.62
C ALA A 212 7.09 1.49 -21.34
N SER A 213 6.79 0.20 -21.19
CA SER A 213 7.09 -0.59 -19.99
C SER A 213 8.28 -1.52 -20.18
N VAL A 214 9.22 -1.17 -21.06
CA VAL A 214 10.50 -1.88 -21.20
C VAL A 214 11.21 -1.94 -19.83
N GLY A 215 11.46 -3.16 -19.38
CA GLY A 215 11.97 -3.50 -18.05
C GLY A 215 11.95 -5.02 -17.83
N GLY A 216 12.14 -5.43 -16.58
CA GLY A 216 12.23 -6.84 -16.21
C GLY A 216 13.66 -7.37 -16.16
N SER A 217 13.82 -8.51 -15.51
CA SER A 217 15.13 -9.12 -15.28
C SER A 217 15.82 -9.52 -16.60
N ALA A 218 17.15 -9.41 -16.67
CA ALA A 218 17.90 -9.74 -17.89
C ALA A 218 17.85 -11.23 -18.27
N THR A 219 17.65 -12.12 -17.29
CA THR A 219 17.58 -13.58 -17.51
C THR A 219 16.56 -14.24 -16.58
N LEU A 220 16.14 -15.46 -16.92
CA LEU A 220 15.31 -16.27 -16.03
C LEU A 220 15.98 -16.54 -14.68
N GLU A 221 17.30 -16.76 -14.65
CA GLU A 221 18.04 -17.03 -13.41
C GLU A 221 18.06 -15.81 -12.47
N LYS A 222 18.31 -14.62 -13.01
CA LYS A 222 18.20 -13.37 -12.24
C LYS A 222 16.77 -13.15 -11.72
N TYR A 223 15.76 -13.50 -12.51
CA TYR A 223 14.36 -13.41 -12.09
C TYR A 223 14.02 -14.38 -10.96
N LYS A 224 14.54 -15.60 -11.02
CA LYS A 224 14.43 -16.58 -9.92
C LYS A 224 15.10 -16.06 -8.65
N GLY A 225 16.30 -15.50 -8.75
CA GLY A 225 16.99 -14.88 -7.61
C GLY A 225 16.23 -13.68 -7.02
N TYR A 226 15.60 -12.87 -7.88
CA TYR A 226 14.72 -11.77 -7.46
C TYR A 226 13.53 -12.28 -6.65
N ILE A 227 12.85 -13.34 -7.13
CA ILE A 227 11.77 -14.02 -6.41
C ILE A 227 12.26 -14.59 -5.09
N ASP A 228 13.43 -15.24 -5.08
CA ASP A 228 13.98 -15.87 -3.88
C ASP A 228 14.27 -14.85 -2.78
N ASN A 229 14.77 -13.66 -3.13
CA ASN A 229 14.98 -12.58 -2.17
C ASN A 229 13.67 -12.13 -1.50
N ILE A 230 12.60 -11.96 -2.28
CA ILE A 230 11.28 -11.57 -1.74
C ILE A 230 10.70 -12.72 -0.91
N TYR A 231 10.75 -13.96 -1.40
CA TYR A 231 10.29 -15.15 -0.69
C TYR A 231 10.97 -15.31 0.67
N ASN A 232 12.30 -15.16 0.71
CA ASN A 232 13.08 -15.23 1.95
C ASN A 232 12.76 -14.08 2.90
N THR A 233 12.45 -12.89 2.38
CA THR A 233 11.98 -11.77 3.19
C THR A 233 10.62 -12.11 3.82
N PHE A 234 9.64 -12.56 3.03
CA PHE A 234 8.31 -12.92 3.55
C PHE A 234 8.34 -14.02 4.63
N ASN A 235 9.31 -14.94 4.58
CA ASN A 235 9.49 -15.96 5.63
C ASN A 235 9.91 -15.37 6.98
N GLN A 236 10.50 -14.17 7.00
CA GLN A 236 10.85 -13.46 8.24
C GLN A 236 9.65 -12.77 8.88
N TYR A 237 8.51 -12.67 8.17
CA TYR A 237 7.29 -12.01 8.61
C TYR A 237 6.10 -12.98 8.68
N PRO A 238 6.16 -14.03 9.53
CA PRO A 238 5.15 -15.09 9.54
C PRO A 238 3.75 -14.61 9.98
N ASN A 239 3.66 -13.45 10.64
CA ASN A 239 2.41 -12.87 11.13
C ASN A 239 1.81 -11.81 10.19
N SER A 240 2.56 -11.35 9.18
CA SER A 240 2.02 -10.42 8.19
C SER A 240 1.02 -11.12 7.28
N LYS A 241 0.06 -10.38 6.73
CA LYS A 241 -0.85 -10.89 5.69
C LYS A 241 -0.46 -10.28 4.35
N ILE A 242 -0.07 -11.12 3.41
CA ILE A 242 0.51 -10.65 2.15
C ILE A 242 -0.35 -11.16 0.98
N VAL A 243 -0.74 -10.26 0.10
CA VAL A 243 -1.27 -10.59 -1.22
C VAL A 243 -0.17 -10.34 -2.24
N MET A 244 0.08 -11.31 -3.11
CA MET A 244 1.07 -11.22 -4.17
C MET A 244 0.38 -11.37 -5.53
N ILE A 245 0.37 -10.30 -6.32
CA ILE A 245 -0.16 -10.25 -7.68
C ILE A 245 0.99 -10.52 -8.64
N LEU A 246 0.82 -11.48 -9.55
CA LEU A 246 1.90 -11.93 -10.41
C LEU A 246 1.79 -11.37 -11.83
N GLU A 247 2.80 -10.57 -12.18
CA GLU A 247 3.24 -10.24 -13.53
C GLU A 247 2.11 -9.83 -14.49
N PRO A 248 1.48 -8.66 -14.25
CA PRO A 248 0.54 -8.06 -15.19
C PRO A 248 0.98 -8.14 -16.65
N ASP A 249 0.01 -8.25 -17.56
CA ASP A 249 0.18 -8.35 -19.02
C ASP A 249 0.78 -9.67 -19.54
N THR A 250 1.47 -10.45 -18.70
CA THR A 250 2.20 -11.64 -19.15
C THR A 250 1.27 -12.69 -19.75
N ILE A 251 0.15 -13.01 -19.08
CA ILE A 251 -0.84 -13.96 -19.61
C ILE A 251 -1.51 -13.41 -20.89
N GLY A 252 -1.82 -12.11 -20.93
CA GLY A 252 -2.36 -11.45 -22.13
C GLY A 252 -1.46 -11.68 -23.35
N ASN A 253 -0.17 -11.36 -23.19
CA ASN A 253 0.84 -11.57 -24.22
C ASN A 253 1.02 -13.05 -24.59
N LEU A 254 1.05 -13.97 -23.62
CA LEU A 254 1.14 -15.42 -23.90
C LEU A 254 -0.03 -15.93 -24.76
N VAL A 255 -1.22 -15.35 -24.59
CA VAL A 255 -2.43 -15.79 -25.30
C VAL A 255 -2.52 -15.17 -26.70
N THR A 256 -2.17 -13.89 -26.87
CA THR A 256 -2.44 -13.16 -28.13
C THR A 256 -1.20 -12.80 -28.95
N ALA A 257 0.01 -12.88 -28.39
CA ALA A 257 1.21 -12.58 -29.16
C ALA A 257 1.44 -13.63 -30.25
N ASN A 258 1.59 -13.17 -31.49
CA ASN A 258 1.78 -13.98 -32.69
C ASN A 258 3.13 -13.75 -33.38
N ASN A 259 4.00 -12.90 -32.82
CA ASN A 259 5.31 -12.60 -33.39
C ASN A 259 6.34 -13.69 -33.03
N ALA A 260 7.14 -14.11 -34.02
CA ALA A 260 8.21 -15.10 -33.86
C ALA A 260 9.23 -14.72 -32.79
N ASN A 261 9.49 -13.41 -32.59
CA ASN A 261 10.37 -12.91 -31.53
C ASN A 261 9.83 -13.23 -30.12
N CYS A 262 8.51 -13.32 -29.94
CA CYS A 262 7.91 -13.64 -28.65
C CYS A 262 7.94 -15.16 -28.35
N MET A 263 8.07 -16.06 -29.34
CA MET A 263 7.93 -17.51 -29.08
C MET A 263 8.98 -18.06 -28.10
N ASN A 264 10.24 -17.62 -28.20
CA ASN A 264 11.29 -18.01 -27.23
C ASN A 264 11.05 -17.38 -25.84
N VAL A 265 10.47 -16.18 -25.81
CA VAL A 265 10.09 -15.46 -24.59
C VAL A 265 8.89 -16.12 -23.90
N GLN A 266 7.94 -16.67 -24.65
CA GLN A 266 6.74 -17.31 -24.10
C GLN A 266 7.08 -18.49 -23.18
N ASN A 267 8.03 -19.35 -23.58
CA ASN A 267 8.47 -20.46 -22.72
C ASN A 267 9.14 -19.97 -21.45
N LEU A 268 9.96 -18.91 -21.56
CA LEU A 268 10.61 -18.30 -20.41
C LEU A 268 9.58 -17.70 -19.44
N HIS A 269 8.58 -16.99 -19.96
CA HIS A 269 7.50 -16.39 -19.17
C HIS A 269 6.69 -17.43 -18.42
N LYS A 270 6.29 -18.54 -19.08
CA LYS A 270 5.61 -19.65 -18.40
C LYS A 270 6.46 -20.24 -17.27
N GLN A 271 7.76 -20.44 -17.50
CA GLN A 271 8.68 -20.93 -16.47
C GLN A 271 8.85 -19.94 -15.30
N GLY A 272 8.90 -18.65 -15.60
CA GLY A 272 8.99 -17.60 -14.58
C GLY A 272 7.74 -17.55 -13.71
N LEU A 273 6.55 -17.56 -14.32
CA LEU A 273 5.27 -17.60 -13.61
C LEU A 273 5.14 -18.87 -12.76
N ALA A 274 5.48 -20.04 -13.32
CA ALA A 274 5.47 -21.29 -12.59
C ALA A 274 6.43 -21.26 -11.37
N TYR A 275 7.62 -20.66 -11.53
CA TYR A 275 8.56 -20.50 -10.42
C TYR A 275 8.01 -19.58 -9.32
N ALA A 276 7.47 -18.41 -9.68
CA ALA A 276 6.85 -17.49 -8.72
C ALA A 276 5.74 -18.17 -7.91
N ILE A 277 4.86 -18.91 -8.58
CA ILE A 277 3.76 -19.66 -7.92
C ILE A 277 4.33 -20.76 -7.02
N SER A 278 5.33 -21.52 -7.48
CA SER A 278 5.98 -22.58 -6.68
C SER A 278 6.63 -22.08 -5.39
N LYS A 279 6.99 -20.79 -5.33
CA LYS A 279 7.56 -20.14 -4.15
C LYS A 279 6.45 -19.51 -3.31
N PHE A 280 5.86 -18.42 -3.79
CA PHE A 280 4.89 -17.64 -3.01
C PHE A 280 3.62 -18.44 -2.67
N GLY A 281 3.20 -19.34 -3.57
CA GLY A 281 2.01 -20.18 -3.38
C GLY A 281 2.17 -21.29 -2.33
N THR A 282 3.35 -21.40 -1.69
CA THR A 282 3.60 -22.34 -0.59
C THR A 282 3.65 -21.65 0.79
N GLN A 283 3.69 -20.32 0.82
CA GLN A 283 3.82 -19.55 2.05
C GLN A 283 2.44 -19.32 2.70
N LYS A 284 2.30 -19.72 3.97
CA LYS A 284 1.00 -19.64 4.69
C LYS A 284 0.51 -18.21 4.86
N ASN A 285 1.44 -17.26 4.98
CA ASN A 285 1.21 -15.83 5.12
C ASN A 285 1.05 -15.09 3.77
N VAL A 286 1.00 -15.81 2.64
CA VAL A 286 0.84 -15.23 1.30
C VAL A 286 -0.40 -15.78 0.59
N ARG A 287 -1.13 -14.94 -0.11
CA ARG A 287 -2.20 -15.32 -1.06
C ARG A 287 -1.83 -14.79 -2.45
N VAL A 288 -1.70 -15.72 -3.39
CA VAL A 288 -1.20 -15.42 -4.74
C VAL A 288 -2.36 -15.27 -5.71
N TYR A 289 -2.38 -14.18 -6.47
CA TYR A 289 -3.29 -13.99 -7.59
C TYR A 289 -2.47 -13.84 -8.87
N LEU A 290 -2.80 -14.62 -9.89
CA LEU A 290 -2.16 -14.54 -11.20
C LEU A 290 -2.91 -13.52 -12.07
N ASP A 291 -2.20 -12.59 -12.71
CA ASP A 291 -2.85 -11.66 -13.63
C ASP A 291 -3.33 -12.36 -14.91
N ALA A 292 -4.55 -12.01 -15.34
CA ALA A 292 -5.13 -12.47 -16.59
C ALA A 292 -5.69 -11.31 -17.41
N ALA A 293 -4.94 -10.19 -17.49
CA ALA A 293 -5.30 -9.02 -18.28
C ALA A 293 -6.73 -8.50 -17.98
N HIS A 294 -7.58 -8.32 -18.99
CA HIS A 294 -8.93 -7.80 -18.84
C HIS A 294 -9.89 -8.35 -19.91
N GLY A 295 -11.19 -8.14 -19.71
CA GLY A 295 -12.26 -8.67 -20.53
C GLY A 295 -12.18 -8.23 -22.00
N ALA A 296 -11.94 -6.95 -22.27
CA ALA A 296 -11.79 -6.47 -23.65
C ALA A 296 -10.58 -7.09 -24.40
N TRP A 297 -9.63 -7.70 -23.71
CA TRP A 297 -8.49 -8.40 -24.33
C TRP A 297 -8.75 -9.91 -24.44
N LEU A 298 -9.05 -10.57 -23.32
CA LEU A 298 -9.02 -12.03 -23.25
C LEU A 298 -10.38 -12.71 -23.13
N SER A 299 -11.48 -11.95 -23.07
CA SER A 299 -12.81 -12.55 -22.90
C SER A 299 -13.20 -13.50 -24.05
N SER A 300 -12.87 -13.17 -25.29
CA SER A 300 -13.08 -14.05 -26.44
C SER A 300 -12.06 -15.20 -26.54
N HIS A 301 -11.05 -15.21 -25.66
CA HIS A 301 -9.96 -16.19 -25.61
C HIS A 301 -9.94 -16.95 -24.27
N ALA A 302 -11.08 -17.03 -23.56
CA ALA A 302 -11.14 -17.61 -22.22
C ALA A 302 -10.63 -19.06 -22.17
N ASP A 303 -10.99 -19.90 -23.15
CA ASP A 303 -10.52 -21.29 -23.22
C ASP A 303 -9.01 -21.40 -23.40
N LYS A 304 -8.43 -20.61 -24.31
CA LYS A 304 -6.98 -20.56 -24.53
C LYS A 304 -6.25 -20.00 -23.30
N THR A 305 -6.82 -19.00 -22.66
CA THR A 305 -6.29 -18.43 -21.41
C THR A 305 -6.27 -19.48 -20.31
N ALA A 306 -7.35 -20.25 -20.14
CA ALA A 306 -7.42 -21.34 -19.18
C ALA A 306 -6.39 -22.45 -19.46
N GLN A 307 -6.16 -22.79 -20.73
CA GLN A 307 -5.12 -23.76 -21.13
C GLN A 307 -3.72 -23.29 -20.73
N VAL A 308 -3.38 -22.02 -20.99
CA VAL A 308 -2.07 -21.44 -20.60
C VAL A 308 -1.90 -21.44 -19.09
N ILE A 309 -2.92 -21.01 -18.34
CA ILE A 309 -2.89 -21.03 -16.86
C ILE A 309 -2.72 -22.46 -16.34
N LYS A 310 -3.44 -23.44 -16.90
CA LYS A 310 -3.33 -24.85 -16.52
C LYS A 310 -1.91 -25.38 -16.75
N GLU A 311 -1.31 -25.06 -17.89
CA GLU A 311 0.07 -25.45 -18.20
C GLU A 311 1.07 -24.88 -17.19
N ILE A 312 0.94 -23.61 -16.82
CA ILE A 312 1.78 -22.96 -15.81
C ILE A 312 1.61 -23.65 -14.45
N LEU A 313 0.36 -23.90 -14.02
CA LEU A 313 0.07 -24.55 -12.74
C LEU A 313 0.60 -25.99 -12.67
N ASN A 314 0.56 -26.74 -13.77
CA ASN A 314 1.13 -28.08 -13.82
C ASN A 314 2.65 -28.08 -13.57
N ASN A 315 3.33 -26.95 -13.83
CA ASN A 315 4.76 -26.77 -13.62
C ASN A 315 5.10 -26.01 -12.32
N ALA A 316 4.10 -25.62 -11.52
CA ALA A 316 4.27 -24.82 -10.31
C ALA A 316 4.54 -25.66 -9.03
N GLY A 317 4.78 -26.96 -9.16
CA GLY A 317 5.01 -27.85 -8.03
C GLY A 317 3.83 -27.88 -7.05
N SER A 318 4.10 -27.65 -5.77
CA SER A 318 3.07 -27.59 -4.71
C SER A 318 2.45 -26.21 -4.51
N GLY A 319 2.90 -25.19 -5.25
CA GLY A 319 2.40 -23.83 -5.15
C GLY A 319 0.95 -23.72 -5.57
N LYS A 320 0.15 -22.96 -4.81
CA LYS A 320 -1.26 -22.73 -5.09
C LYS A 320 -1.55 -21.26 -5.36
N LEU A 321 -2.51 -21.03 -6.24
CA LEU A 321 -3.16 -19.73 -6.37
C LEU A 321 -4.34 -19.65 -5.41
N ARG A 322 -4.57 -18.46 -4.86
CA ARG A 322 -5.87 -18.07 -4.32
C ARG A 322 -6.81 -17.72 -5.46
N GLY A 323 -6.30 -17.08 -6.51
CA GLY A 323 -7.17 -16.53 -7.53
C GLY A 323 -6.47 -15.92 -8.74
N ILE A 324 -7.24 -15.11 -9.44
CA ILE A 324 -6.85 -14.37 -10.64
C ILE A 324 -7.09 -12.87 -10.43
N THR A 325 -6.19 -12.02 -10.92
CA THR A 325 -6.43 -10.57 -11.01
C THR A 325 -6.85 -10.20 -12.42
N THR A 326 -7.78 -9.24 -12.55
CA THR A 326 -8.12 -8.66 -13.85
C THR A 326 -8.20 -7.13 -13.77
N ASN A 327 -8.22 -6.50 -14.95
CA ASN A 327 -8.30 -5.05 -15.14
C ASN A 327 -7.08 -4.25 -14.68
N VAL A 328 -5.98 -4.90 -14.30
CA VAL A 328 -4.78 -4.22 -13.80
C VAL A 328 -4.32 -3.17 -14.80
N SER A 329 -4.16 -1.93 -14.32
CA SER A 329 -3.78 -0.79 -15.16
C SER A 329 -4.76 -0.48 -16.31
N ASN A 330 -6.00 -0.95 -16.26
CA ASN A 330 -6.99 -0.73 -17.32
C ASN A 330 -8.27 -0.06 -16.79
N TYR A 331 -9.30 0.01 -17.64
CA TYR A 331 -10.44 0.91 -17.45
C TYR A 331 -11.81 0.22 -17.59
N GLN A 332 -11.84 -1.11 -17.66
CA GLN A 332 -13.08 -1.86 -17.89
C GLN A 332 -14.02 -1.76 -16.69
N THR A 333 -15.33 -1.78 -16.94
CA THR A 333 -16.31 -1.72 -15.86
C THR A 333 -16.29 -3.00 -15.03
N VAL A 334 -16.67 -2.90 -13.75
CA VAL A 334 -16.75 -4.07 -12.86
C VAL A 334 -17.67 -5.16 -13.42
N ASN A 335 -18.78 -4.80 -14.06
CA ASN A 335 -19.73 -5.79 -14.58
C ASN A 335 -19.19 -6.54 -15.81
N ASP A 336 -18.47 -5.84 -16.69
CA ASP A 336 -17.83 -6.46 -17.86
C ASP A 336 -16.69 -7.38 -17.41
N GLU A 337 -15.89 -6.93 -16.44
CA GLU A 337 -14.81 -7.72 -15.85
C GLU A 337 -15.33 -8.94 -15.12
N TYR A 338 -16.37 -8.82 -14.29
CA TYR A 338 -16.96 -9.97 -13.63
C TYR A 338 -17.52 -10.98 -14.64
N SER A 339 -18.13 -10.50 -15.74
CA SER A 339 -18.59 -11.36 -16.82
C SER A 339 -17.42 -12.12 -17.49
N TYR A 340 -16.28 -11.46 -17.68
CA TYR A 340 -15.05 -12.10 -18.15
C TYR A 340 -14.55 -13.15 -17.15
N GLN A 341 -14.46 -12.79 -15.87
CA GLN A 341 -14.02 -13.69 -14.80
C GLN A 341 -14.87 -14.97 -14.75
N MET A 342 -16.19 -14.87 -14.92
CA MET A 342 -17.07 -16.05 -14.93
C MET A 342 -16.86 -16.94 -16.16
N ARG A 343 -16.60 -16.35 -17.33
CA ARG A 343 -16.20 -17.11 -18.53
C ARG A 343 -14.88 -17.84 -18.32
N LEU A 344 -13.86 -17.14 -17.81
CA LEU A 344 -12.56 -17.73 -17.52
C LEU A 344 -12.64 -18.81 -16.43
N ASN A 345 -13.39 -18.57 -15.36
CA ASN A 345 -13.65 -19.55 -14.30
C ASN A 345 -14.25 -20.83 -14.87
N SER A 346 -15.27 -20.70 -15.72
CA SER A 346 -15.92 -21.87 -16.35
C SER A 346 -14.93 -22.67 -17.21
N ALA A 347 -14.10 -21.99 -18.01
CA ALA A 347 -13.05 -22.62 -18.81
C ALA A 347 -11.99 -23.32 -17.94
N LEU A 348 -11.57 -22.70 -16.83
CA LEU A 348 -10.63 -23.29 -15.86
C LEU A 348 -11.19 -24.53 -15.19
N GLN A 349 -12.46 -24.49 -14.77
CA GLN A 349 -13.14 -25.64 -14.14
C GLN A 349 -13.26 -26.83 -15.09
N ASN A 350 -13.48 -26.59 -16.39
CA ASN A 350 -13.48 -27.63 -17.42
C ASN A 350 -12.12 -28.33 -17.56
N LEU A 351 -11.03 -27.64 -17.22
CA LEU A 351 -9.66 -28.18 -17.18
C LEU A 351 -9.25 -28.71 -15.79
N GLY A 352 -10.20 -28.78 -14.85
CA GLY A 352 -9.97 -29.25 -13.48
C GLY A 352 -9.23 -28.26 -12.59
N VAL A 353 -9.09 -26.99 -12.98
CA VAL A 353 -8.62 -25.91 -12.10
C VAL A 353 -9.84 -25.32 -11.40
N ARG A 354 -9.92 -25.49 -10.09
CA ARG A 354 -11.10 -25.15 -9.27
C ARG A 354 -10.72 -24.26 -8.10
N ASP A 355 -11.74 -23.80 -7.37
CA ASP A 355 -11.62 -23.06 -6.11
C ASP A 355 -10.80 -21.77 -6.21
N LEU A 356 -10.82 -21.13 -7.39
CA LEU A 356 -10.20 -19.83 -7.61
C LEU A 356 -11.21 -18.72 -7.32
N HIS A 357 -10.68 -17.65 -6.75
CA HIS A 357 -11.37 -16.38 -6.55
C HIS A 357 -10.77 -15.29 -7.45
N TYR A 358 -11.36 -14.11 -7.43
CA TYR A 358 -11.01 -13.03 -8.33
C TYR A 358 -10.86 -11.70 -7.61
N ILE A 359 -10.00 -10.83 -8.13
CA ILE A 359 -9.97 -9.41 -7.77
C ILE A 359 -9.97 -8.55 -9.03
N ILE A 360 -10.59 -7.37 -8.94
CA ILE A 360 -10.68 -6.41 -10.04
C ILE A 360 -9.92 -5.15 -9.63
N ASP A 361 -9.02 -4.68 -10.50
CA ASP A 361 -8.45 -3.34 -10.36
C ASP A 361 -9.55 -2.29 -10.60
N THR A 362 -9.81 -1.46 -9.60
CA THR A 362 -10.79 -0.37 -9.65
C THR A 362 -10.15 1.01 -9.52
N SER A 363 -8.83 1.11 -9.71
CA SER A 363 -8.08 2.37 -9.59
C SER A 363 -8.56 3.45 -10.56
N ARG A 364 -8.94 3.08 -11.79
CA ARG A 364 -9.21 4.05 -12.89
C ARG A 364 -10.48 3.79 -13.69
N ASN A 365 -11.38 2.92 -13.22
CA ASN A 365 -12.57 2.49 -13.95
C ASN A 365 -13.89 3.12 -13.44
N GLY A 366 -13.84 4.25 -12.74
CA GLY A 366 -15.04 4.92 -12.23
C GLY A 366 -15.88 5.56 -13.33
N ALA A 367 -15.21 6.18 -14.31
CA ALA A 367 -15.85 6.69 -15.51
C ALA A 367 -16.15 5.53 -16.46
N ASN A 368 -17.39 5.41 -16.94
CA ASN A 368 -17.72 4.42 -17.96
C ASN A 368 -17.21 4.89 -19.33
N ILE A 369 -15.96 4.53 -19.62
CA ILE A 369 -15.25 4.85 -20.87
C ILE A 369 -15.07 3.63 -21.77
N ALA A 370 -15.78 2.53 -21.49
CA ALA A 370 -15.59 1.26 -22.19
C ALA A 370 -15.85 1.38 -23.70
N GLN A 371 -16.84 2.17 -24.11
CA GLN A 371 -17.13 2.38 -25.53
C GLN A 371 -15.97 3.10 -26.25
N GLN A 372 -15.45 4.16 -25.65
CA GLN A 372 -14.35 4.95 -26.19
C GLN A 372 -13.06 4.12 -26.21
N PHE A 373 -12.79 3.39 -25.12
CA PHE A 373 -11.65 2.47 -25.03
C PHE A 373 -11.72 1.40 -26.14
N ASN A 374 -12.88 0.79 -26.38
CA ASN A 374 -13.03 -0.25 -27.40
C ASN A 374 -12.88 0.26 -28.84
N GLN A 375 -12.97 1.57 -29.09
CA GLN A 375 -12.73 2.16 -30.41
C GLN A 375 -11.23 2.27 -30.74
N SER A 376 -10.39 2.53 -29.75
CA SER A 376 -8.97 2.81 -29.94
C SER A 376 -8.04 1.71 -29.40
N GLY A 377 -8.46 1.02 -28.34
CA GLY A 377 -7.60 0.18 -27.52
C GLY A 377 -6.49 0.96 -26.82
N THR A 378 -6.65 2.27 -26.61
CA THR A 378 -5.64 3.10 -25.94
C THR A 378 -5.57 2.73 -24.47
N TRP A 379 -4.48 2.08 -24.06
CA TRP A 379 -4.23 1.73 -22.65
C TRP A 379 -3.50 2.86 -21.91
N CYS A 380 -2.69 3.66 -22.62
CA CYS A 380 -1.80 4.65 -22.01
C CYS A 380 -2.52 5.96 -21.65
N ASN A 381 -2.50 6.34 -20.37
CA ASN A 381 -3.01 7.60 -19.81
C ASN A 381 -4.38 8.01 -20.37
N PHE A 382 -5.35 7.09 -20.42
CA PHE A 382 -6.60 7.32 -21.15
C PHE A 382 -7.38 8.53 -20.60
N LYS A 383 -7.73 9.48 -21.47
CA LYS A 383 -8.49 10.69 -21.13
C LYS A 383 -9.92 10.35 -20.72
N GLY A 384 -10.40 11.02 -19.69
CA GLY A 384 -11.76 10.81 -19.18
C GLY A 384 -11.89 9.63 -18.22
N ALA A 385 -10.80 8.91 -17.91
CA ALA A 385 -10.78 7.97 -16.80
C ALA A 385 -11.10 8.67 -15.47
N GLY A 386 -11.54 7.89 -14.49
CA GLY A 386 -11.96 8.38 -13.16
C GLY A 386 -11.66 7.35 -12.08
N LEU A 387 -11.38 7.81 -10.85
CA LEU A 387 -11.19 6.91 -9.71
C LEU A 387 -12.44 6.03 -9.52
N GLY A 388 -12.27 4.72 -9.49
CA GLY A 388 -13.37 3.77 -9.35
C GLY A 388 -13.77 3.49 -7.89
N ALA A 389 -14.52 2.41 -7.70
CA ALA A 389 -14.88 1.91 -6.38
C ALA A 389 -13.63 1.76 -5.50
N ARG A 390 -13.76 2.11 -4.21
CA ARG A 390 -12.64 2.00 -3.26
C ARG A 390 -12.33 0.52 -2.99
N PRO A 391 -11.09 0.19 -2.59
CA PRO A 391 -10.75 -1.16 -2.17
C PRO A 391 -11.71 -1.67 -1.10
N GLN A 392 -12.28 -2.85 -1.34
CA GLN A 392 -13.30 -3.43 -0.47
C GLN A 392 -13.35 -4.95 -0.69
N ALA A 393 -13.31 -5.71 0.40
CA ALA A 393 -13.52 -7.15 0.36
C ALA A 393 -14.99 -7.52 0.22
N ASN A 394 -15.25 -8.63 -0.47
CA ASN A 394 -16.59 -9.17 -0.73
C ASN A 394 -17.60 -8.07 -1.10
N PRO A 395 -17.28 -7.22 -2.10
CA PRO A 395 -17.96 -5.94 -2.28
C PRO A 395 -19.41 -6.08 -2.76
N ASP A 396 -19.80 -7.24 -3.28
CA ASP A 396 -21.11 -7.50 -3.84
C ASP A 396 -21.50 -8.96 -3.60
N SER A 397 -22.54 -9.21 -2.81
CA SER A 397 -23.02 -10.56 -2.49
C SER A 397 -23.56 -11.32 -3.71
N SER A 398 -23.92 -10.62 -4.79
CA SER A 398 -24.28 -11.25 -6.07
C SER A 398 -23.07 -11.73 -6.88
N LYS A 399 -21.85 -11.38 -6.46
CA LYS A 399 -20.58 -11.74 -7.08
C LYS A 399 -19.71 -12.59 -6.13
N PRO A 400 -20.15 -13.81 -5.75
CA PRO A 400 -19.52 -14.57 -4.65
C PRO A 400 -18.09 -15.05 -4.91
N LEU A 401 -17.63 -15.04 -6.17
CA LEU A 401 -16.24 -15.38 -6.52
C LEU A 401 -15.30 -14.16 -6.52
N LEU A 402 -15.85 -12.95 -6.36
CA LEU A 402 -15.07 -11.72 -6.29
C LEU A 402 -14.64 -11.46 -4.83
N ASP A 403 -13.37 -11.71 -4.55
CA ASP A 403 -12.78 -11.48 -3.23
C ASP A 403 -12.71 -10.00 -2.88
N ALA A 404 -12.35 -9.14 -3.85
CA ALA A 404 -12.18 -7.71 -3.60
C ALA A 404 -12.22 -6.84 -4.85
N TYR A 405 -12.63 -5.58 -4.65
CA TYR A 405 -12.09 -4.46 -5.41
C TYR A 405 -10.75 -4.06 -4.81
N MET A 406 -9.78 -3.72 -5.65
CA MET A 406 -8.47 -3.24 -5.20
C MET A 406 -7.95 -2.16 -6.14
N TRP A 407 -7.21 -1.18 -5.63
CA TRP A 407 -6.46 -0.25 -6.48
C TRP A 407 -5.07 -0.85 -6.71
N ILE A 408 -4.88 -1.48 -7.86
CA ILE A 408 -3.65 -2.21 -8.19
C ILE A 408 -2.68 -1.27 -8.90
N LYS A 409 -3.05 -0.69 -10.05
CA LYS A 409 -2.33 0.45 -10.60
C LYS A 409 -2.43 1.65 -9.66
N THR A 410 -1.30 2.28 -9.36
CA THR A 410 -1.26 3.51 -8.58
C THR A 410 -1.95 4.65 -9.36
N PRO A 411 -3.12 5.15 -8.91
CA PRO A 411 -3.85 6.14 -9.68
C PRO A 411 -3.14 7.50 -9.58
N GLY A 412 -2.66 7.98 -10.73
CA GLY A 412 -1.88 9.21 -10.84
C GLY A 412 -0.43 8.97 -11.26
N GLU A 413 0.11 7.76 -11.15
CA GLU A 413 1.34 7.41 -11.85
C GLU A 413 1.08 7.26 -13.36
N ALA A 414 1.95 7.82 -14.20
CA ALA A 414 1.88 7.69 -15.65
C ALA A 414 2.02 6.22 -16.09
N ASP A 415 1.33 5.87 -17.18
CA ASP A 415 1.52 4.58 -17.87
C ASP A 415 2.73 4.61 -18.82
N GLY A 416 3.10 5.79 -19.32
CA GLY A 416 4.19 5.98 -20.27
C GLY A 416 4.16 7.39 -20.86
N SER A 417 5.25 7.79 -21.51
CA SER A 417 5.35 9.09 -22.20
C SER A 417 5.17 8.94 -23.71
N SER A 418 4.74 10.01 -24.38
CA SER A 418 4.76 10.13 -25.85
C SER A 418 6.08 10.70 -26.38
N SER A 419 7.03 11.02 -25.50
CA SER A 419 8.32 11.64 -25.84
C SER A 419 9.47 11.04 -25.01
N GLY A 420 10.71 11.24 -25.45
CA GLY A 420 11.89 10.70 -24.77
C GLY A 420 12.27 9.28 -25.20
N SER A 421 13.29 8.71 -24.56
CA SER A 421 13.88 7.42 -24.93
C SER A 421 13.01 6.20 -24.60
N ARG A 422 12.00 6.38 -23.72
CA ARG A 422 11.02 5.35 -23.32
C ARG A 422 9.62 5.62 -23.89
N ALA A 423 9.54 6.46 -24.93
CA ALA A 423 8.27 6.83 -25.53
C ALA A 423 7.57 5.63 -26.18
N ASP A 424 6.24 5.59 -26.05
CA ASP A 424 5.41 4.64 -26.79
C ASP A 424 4.40 5.40 -27.67
N PRO A 425 4.29 5.06 -28.97
CA PRO A 425 3.33 5.71 -29.87
C PRO A 425 1.87 5.65 -29.39
N VAL A 426 1.48 4.64 -28.60
CA VAL A 426 0.13 4.55 -28.03
C VAL A 426 -0.12 5.70 -27.04
N CYS A 427 0.90 6.16 -26.31
CA CYS A 427 0.80 7.32 -25.43
C CYS A 427 0.68 8.66 -26.20
N GLY A 428 1.00 8.68 -27.50
CA GLY A 428 0.83 9.84 -28.38
C GLY A 428 -0.56 9.93 -29.04
N ARG A 429 -1.47 8.99 -28.74
CA ARG A 429 -2.81 8.98 -29.35
C ARG A 429 -3.69 10.11 -28.82
N TRP A 430 -4.70 10.47 -29.63
CA TRP A 430 -5.59 11.61 -29.39
C TRP A 430 -6.37 11.50 -28.06
N ASP A 431 -6.66 10.28 -27.64
CA ASP A 431 -7.38 9.92 -26.41
C ASP A 431 -6.44 9.60 -25.23
N SER A 432 -5.13 9.76 -25.39
CA SER A 432 -4.14 9.72 -24.28
C SER A 432 -3.86 11.13 -23.76
N LEU A 433 -3.83 11.32 -22.44
CA LEU A 433 -3.49 12.60 -21.82
C LEU A 433 -2.01 12.90 -22.06
N GLN A 434 -1.75 14.00 -22.76
CA GLN A 434 -0.41 14.40 -23.19
C GLN A 434 0.35 15.13 -22.07
N GLY A 435 1.67 15.24 -22.21
CA GLY A 435 2.54 15.78 -21.16
C GLY A 435 2.85 14.79 -20.04
N ALA A 436 2.56 13.50 -20.27
CA ALA A 436 2.85 12.44 -19.32
C ALA A 436 4.38 12.27 -19.14
N PRO A 437 4.86 12.15 -17.89
CA PRO A 437 6.23 11.74 -17.61
C PRO A 437 6.44 10.24 -17.95
N ASP A 438 7.66 9.75 -17.74
CA ASP A 438 7.97 8.33 -17.90
C ASP A 438 7.11 7.44 -16.99
N ALA A 439 6.85 6.22 -17.45
CA ALA A 439 6.04 5.22 -16.73
C ALA A 439 6.46 5.06 -15.27
N GLY A 440 5.48 5.07 -14.36
CA GLY A 440 5.67 4.99 -12.91
C GLY A 440 6.01 6.32 -12.23
N SER A 441 6.23 7.40 -12.99
CA SER A 441 6.40 8.75 -12.42
C SER A 441 5.04 9.40 -12.17
N TRP A 442 4.97 10.25 -11.13
CA TRP A 442 3.74 10.95 -10.78
C TRP A 442 3.30 11.96 -11.85
N PHE A 443 2.06 11.81 -12.33
CA PHE A 443 1.41 12.66 -13.32
C PHE A 443 0.25 13.43 -12.68
N HIS A 444 0.57 14.62 -12.16
CA HIS A 444 -0.38 15.47 -11.42
C HIS A 444 -1.69 15.73 -12.18
N ASP A 445 -1.61 16.16 -13.45
CA ASP A 445 -2.81 16.51 -14.21
C ASP A 445 -3.72 15.30 -14.44
N TYR A 446 -3.13 14.11 -14.62
CA TYR A 446 -3.87 12.87 -14.72
C TYR A 446 -4.54 12.51 -13.39
N PHE A 447 -3.84 12.64 -12.26
CA PHE A 447 -4.43 12.47 -10.93
C PHE A 447 -5.62 13.42 -10.70
N VAL A 448 -5.48 14.69 -11.08
CA VAL A 448 -6.56 15.70 -10.99
C VAL A 448 -7.77 15.28 -11.82
N MET A 449 -7.55 14.84 -13.07
CA MET A 449 -8.62 14.33 -13.93
C MET A 449 -9.31 13.10 -13.32
N LEU A 450 -8.54 12.13 -12.81
CA LEU A 450 -9.08 10.95 -12.14
C LEU A 450 -9.97 11.33 -10.95
N LEU A 451 -9.54 12.32 -10.16
CA LEU A 451 -10.25 12.80 -8.98
C LEU A 451 -11.54 13.56 -9.33
N GLN A 452 -11.54 14.34 -10.41
CA GLN A 452 -12.72 15.03 -10.92
C GLN A 452 -13.78 14.04 -11.42
N ASN A 453 -13.34 12.98 -12.09
CA ASN A 453 -14.20 11.96 -12.69
C ASN A 453 -14.48 10.78 -11.74
N ALA A 454 -14.14 10.92 -10.45
CA ALA A 454 -14.28 9.84 -9.48
C ALA A 454 -15.73 9.39 -9.35
N ASN A 455 -15.95 8.08 -9.45
CA ASN A 455 -17.25 7.46 -9.29
C ASN A 455 -17.09 6.10 -8.57
N PRO A 456 -17.56 5.98 -7.31
CA PRO A 456 -18.27 7.00 -6.54
C PRO A 456 -17.41 8.25 -6.21
N PRO A 457 -18.01 9.44 -6.05
CA PRO A 457 -17.29 10.67 -5.73
C PRO A 457 -16.64 10.62 -4.32
N PHE A 458 -15.65 11.48 -4.08
CA PHE A 458 -14.93 11.63 -2.80
C PHE A 458 -15.52 12.69 -1.88
#